data_AF-A0A7W0VE33-F1
#
_entry.id   AF-A0A7W0VE33-F1
#
_cell.length_a   1.000
_cell.length_b   1.000
_cell.length_c   1.000
_cell.angle_alpha   90.00
_cell.angle_beta   90.00
_cell.angle_gamma   90.00
#
_symmetry.space_group_name_H-M   'P 1'
#
loop_
_entity.id
_entity.type
_entity.pdbx_description
1 polymer ?
#
loop_
_entity_poly.entity_id
_entity_poly.type
_entity_poly.pdbx_seq_one_letter_code
_entity_poly.pdbx_strand_id
1 'polypeptide(L)'
;MILLDHHKSAKREIIARFQQLAEVADGVGMVTLARDIRTTRIPKLEAERFHLVILGEFNHGKSTFVNAMLGDDILPTGITPTTASINHVVWAPNPTARVVLKSGESQHLDAAQLKEWVTVAGGRAEQVSFVEVGFPSELLKNNVVLVDTPGVNDLNEQRAEVTYGYVPRADAVVFLLDAGQALKDSEREFLRSRVLEGARDRLIFVLGKMDMLSPDEKVAVTEYVKKNLAQMMPGPTLFPLSARDWAKTKDSQSGMPELLAYLERFLSKDRAQVLLDNAAADAERTAAYVHNNLGVRMYSYDLDIGELETRITAVREQLDTSKRKLDELHVRIDADAESIKSQIGLDLEAFAKSFVQALPSQIDAVDANDVKAYLPQFIEDKFKEWAEVEGAKLAAMLEHLAEEVISITNENVAAAAATLAERLGPEDTQVEISVDSFKYDVGIYAVGALGTTVMLFVNALAGGLLTLAAPILAIVLKSKIAGDIRVQAKEKVPAAVLNAAEAMKPHFDRCIDDFAKRLSEFVSNAGNTLYKGISEILDRTMRERREVGSNVEGMKVATTTQIDQVRAATAALKQLREGLWSSDAEPEAAPTDS
;
A
#
# COMPACT_ATOMS: atom_id res chain seq x y z
N MET A 1 -5.78 -25.85 17.87
CA MET A 1 -4.71 -26.85 17.65
C MET A 1 -3.44 -26.35 18.32
N ILE A 2 -2.77 -27.20 19.11
CA ILE A 2 -1.60 -26.86 19.93
C ILE A 2 -0.34 -27.02 19.05
N LEU A 3 0.61 -26.09 19.11
CA LEU A 3 1.93 -26.25 18.47
C LEU A 3 2.55 -27.60 18.83
N LEU A 4 3.12 -28.30 17.85
CA LEU A 4 3.96 -29.48 18.09
C LEU A 4 5.20 -29.08 18.90
N ASP A 5 5.79 -30.02 19.65
CA ASP A 5 6.89 -29.67 20.57
C ASP A 5 8.15 -29.14 19.86
N HIS A 6 8.43 -29.61 18.64
CA HIS A 6 9.48 -29.05 17.80
C HIS A 6 9.15 -27.61 17.37
N HIS A 7 7.90 -27.30 17.02
CA HIS A 7 7.46 -25.93 16.71
C HIS A 7 7.53 -25.01 17.93
N LYS A 8 7.23 -25.51 19.15
CA LYS A 8 7.42 -24.74 20.39
C LYS A 8 8.90 -24.45 20.68
N SER A 9 9.80 -25.39 20.32
CA SER A 9 11.24 -25.17 20.44
C SER A 9 11.72 -24.13 19.43
N ALA A 10 11.31 -24.26 18.17
CA ALA A 10 11.63 -23.30 17.12
C ALA A 10 11.12 -21.89 17.45
N LYS A 11 9.88 -21.76 17.94
CA LYS A 11 9.32 -20.49 18.41
C LYS A 11 10.18 -19.83 19.48
N ARG A 12 10.57 -20.59 20.51
CA ARG A 12 11.42 -20.09 21.61
C ARG A 12 12.78 -19.64 21.10
N GLU A 13 13.36 -20.39 20.19
CA GLU A 13 14.65 -20.05 19.58
C GLU A 13 14.55 -18.75 18.76
N ILE A 14 13.54 -18.60 17.89
CA ILE A 14 13.34 -17.37 17.11
C ILE A 14 13.13 -16.15 18.03
N ILE A 15 12.32 -16.29 19.08
CA ILE A 15 12.11 -15.22 20.07
C ILE A 15 13.43 -14.85 20.75
N ALA A 16 14.23 -15.83 21.16
CA ALA A 16 15.54 -15.59 21.77
C ALA A 16 16.49 -14.85 20.81
N ARG A 17 16.49 -15.20 19.51
CA ARG A 17 17.27 -14.48 18.49
C ARG A 17 16.78 -13.05 18.29
N PHE A 18 15.46 -12.81 18.25
CA PHE A 18 14.93 -11.45 18.21
C PHE A 18 15.33 -10.63 19.45
N GLN A 19 15.27 -11.21 20.64
CA GLN A 19 15.69 -10.53 21.88
C GLN A 19 17.17 -10.15 21.82
N GLN A 20 18.02 -11.09 21.41
CA GLN A 20 19.45 -10.84 21.22
C GLN A 20 19.72 -9.74 20.19
N LEU A 21 19.02 -9.77 19.04
CA LEU A 21 19.14 -8.73 18.01
C LEU A 21 18.68 -7.37 18.52
N ALA A 22 17.61 -7.31 19.31
CA ALA A 22 17.13 -6.08 19.94
C ALA A 22 18.14 -5.53 20.94
N GLU A 23 18.79 -6.37 21.75
CA GLU A 23 19.86 -5.96 22.68
C GLU A 23 21.08 -5.40 21.94
N VAL A 24 21.53 -6.07 20.88
CA VAL A 24 22.65 -5.60 20.05
C VAL A 24 22.28 -4.27 19.38
N ALA A 25 21.09 -4.18 18.78
CA ALA A 25 20.56 -2.96 18.16
C ALA A 25 20.53 -1.79 19.16
N ASP A 26 20.07 -2.01 20.39
CA ASP A 26 20.06 -1.00 21.46
C ASP A 26 21.50 -0.57 21.82
N GLY A 27 22.41 -1.53 21.96
CA GLY A 27 23.82 -1.30 22.27
C GLY A 27 24.55 -0.46 21.21
N VAL A 28 24.08 -0.49 19.96
CA VAL A 28 24.58 0.35 18.86
C VAL A 28 23.66 1.55 18.56
N GLY A 29 22.63 1.78 19.38
CA GLY A 29 21.61 2.85 19.33
C GLY A 29 20.71 2.89 18.11
N MET A 30 20.43 1.72 17.52
CA MET A 30 19.30 1.50 16.63
C MET A 30 18.01 1.37 17.46
N VAL A 31 17.70 2.38 18.28
CA VAL A 31 16.64 2.34 19.31
C VAL A 31 15.26 2.10 18.71
N THR A 32 14.97 2.70 17.55
CA THR A 32 13.69 2.52 16.84
C THR A 32 13.50 1.07 16.42
N LEU A 33 14.54 0.43 15.90
CA LEU A 33 14.52 -0.98 15.51
C LEU A 33 14.35 -1.89 16.74
N ALA A 34 15.15 -1.65 17.79
CA ALA A 34 15.05 -2.41 19.03
C ALA A 34 13.65 -2.32 19.65
N ARG A 35 13.03 -1.13 19.61
CA ARG A 35 11.65 -0.93 20.04
C ARG A 35 10.67 -1.72 19.18
N ASP A 36 10.73 -1.62 17.84
CA ASP A 36 9.83 -2.37 16.94
C ASP A 36 9.91 -3.89 17.15
N ILE A 37 11.12 -4.43 17.33
CA ILE A 37 11.31 -5.86 17.64
C ILE A 37 10.57 -6.24 18.93
N ARG A 38 10.74 -5.45 19.99
CA ARG A 38 10.16 -5.71 21.33
C ARG A 38 8.66 -5.47 21.41
N THR A 39 8.13 -4.45 20.74
CA THR A 39 6.73 -4.04 20.87
C THR A 39 5.82 -4.62 19.80
N THR A 40 6.39 -5.06 18.67
CA THR A 40 5.61 -5.49 17.50
C THR A 40 5.91 -6.95 17.13
N ARG A 41 7.17 -7.27 16.84
CA ARG A 41 7.54 -8.56 16.23
C ARG A 41 7.49 -9.73 17.22
N ILE A 42 8.11 -9.57 18.39
CA ILE A 42 8.08 -10.58 19.46
C ILE A 42 6.63 -10.83 19.93
N PRO A 43 5.82 -9.80 20.28
CA PRO A 43 4.44 -10.02 20.71
C PRO A 43 3.56 -10.71 19.66
N LYS A 44 3.74 -10.40 18.35
CA LYS A 44 3.03 -11.09 17.26
C LYS A 44 3.31 -12.60 17.30
N LEU A 45 4.59 -12.97 17.39
CA LEU A 45 5.00 -14.37 17.42
C LEU A 45 4.57 -15.07 18.72
N GLU A 46 4.71 -14.41 19.87
CA GLU A 46 4.26 -14.93 21.16
C GLU A 46 2.77 -15.26 21.17
N ALA A 47 1.95 -14.34 20.65
CA ALA A 47 0.51 -14.52 20.50
C ALA A 47 0.11 -15.47 19.36
N GLU A 48 1.07 -15.96 18.57
CA GLU A 48 0.85 -16.84 17.42
C GLU A 48 -0.16 -16.26 16.42
N ARG A 49 -0.15 -14.93 16.25
CA ARG A 49 -1.07 -14.23 15.35
C ARG A 49 -0.67 -14.51 13.90
N PHE A 50 -1.44 -15.35 13.22
CA PHE A 50 -1.26 -15.64 11.80
C PHE A 50 -2.01 -14.60 10.97
N HIS A 51 -1.29 -13.71 10.29
CA HIS A 51 -1.88 -12.64 9.51
C HIS A 51 -2.19 -13.13 8.09
N LEU A 52 -3.47 -13.32 7.78
CA LEU A 52 -3.97 -13.58 6.43
C LEU A 52 -4.41 -12.25 5.82
N VAL A 53 -3.60 -11.71 4.90
CA VAL A 53 -3.82 -10.37 4.35
C VAL A 53 -4.59 -10.46 3.03
N ILE A 54 -5.69 -9.73 2.91
CA ILE A 54 -6.49 -9.65 1.69
C ILE A 54 -6.02 -8.43 0.89
N LEU A 55 -5.59 -8.64 -0.35
CA LEU A 55 -5.12 -7.62 -1.28
C LEU A 55 -5.96 -7.62 -2.57
N GLY A 56 -5.90 -6.55 -3.36
CA GLY A 56 -6.61 -6.42 -4.64
C GLY A 56 -7.06 -4.99 -4.90
N GLU A 57 -7.20 -4.58 -6.15
CA GLU A 57 -7.51 -3.17 -6.48
C GLU A 57 -8.85 -2.71 -5.90
N PHE A 58 -9.05 -1.39 -5.89
CA PHE A 58 -10.33 -0.79 -5.55
C PHE A 58 -11.46 -1.41 -6.40
N ASN A 59 -12.64 -1.57 -5.80
CA ASN A 59 -13.82 -2.11 -6.46
C ASN A 59 -13.69 -3.56 -7.01
N HIS A 60 -12.65 -4.32 -6.64
CA HIS A 60 -12.57 -5.77 -6.93
C HIS A 60 -13.44 -6.62 -5.99
N GLY A 61 -14.18 -6.00 -5.08
CA GLY A 61 -15.12 -6.70 -4.19
C GLY A 61 -14.48 -7.33 -2.94
N LYS A 62 -13.35 -6.80 -2.45
CA LYS A 62 -12.65 -7.31 -1.25
C LYS A 62 -13.54 -7.42 -0.02
N SER A 63 -14.22 -6.34 0.38
CA SER A 63 -15.09 -6.37 1.56
C SER A 63 -16.28 -7.33 1.36
N THR A 64 -16.85 -7.40 0.14
CA THR A 64 -17.86 -8.40 -0.21
C THR A 64 -17.32 -9.82 -0.08
N PHE A 65 -16.10 -10.06 -0.56
CA PHE A 65 -15.42 -11.34 -0.47
C PHE A 65 -15.11 -11.73 0.99
N VAL A 66 -14.61 -10.79 1.80
CA VAL A 66 -14.35 -11.00 3.23
C VAL A 66 -15.63 -11.35 3.98
N ASN A 67 -16.70 -10.58 3.79
CA ASN A 67 -17.99 -10.88 4.41
C ASN A 67 -18.55 -12.23 3.96
N ALA A 68 -18.44 -12.54 2.66
CA ALA A 68 -18.85 -13.83 2.11
C ALA A 68 -18.06 -15.00 2.74
N MET A 69 -16.76 -14.81 2.95
CA MET A 69 -15.86 -15.80 3.57
C MET A 69 -16.14 -15.97 5.07
N LEU A 70 -16.42 -14.88 5.78
CA LEU A 70 -16.79 -14.89 7.21
C LEU A 70 -18.21 -15.41 7.45
N GLY A 71 -19.07 -15.35 6.42
CA GLY A 71 -20.43 -15.86 6.43
C GLY A 71 -21.49 -14.84 6.86
N ASP A 72 -21.11 -13.60 7.13
CA ASP A 72 -21.97 -12.53 7.64
C ASP A 72 -21.47 -11.13 7.17
N ASP A 73 -22.36 -10.13 7.17
CA ASP A 73 -22.08 -8.75 6.69
C ASP A 73 -21.44 -7.91 7.81
N ILE A 74 -20.16 -8.18 8.09
CA ILE A 74 -19.43 -7.66 9.27
C ILE A 74 -18.73 -6.34 8.95
N LEU A 75 -18.07 -6.28 7.79
CA LEU A 75 -17.37 -5.08 7.33
C LEU A 75 -18.32 -4.25 6.45
N PRO A 76 -18.27 -2.90 6.49
CA PRO A 76 -19.09 -2.08 5.61
C PRO A 76 -18.77 -2.36 4.13
N THR A 77 -19.80 -2.59 3.30
CA THR A 77 -19.65 -2.86 1.86
C THR A 77 -20.32 -1.76 1.01
N GLY A 78 -19.68 -1.35 -0.09
CA GLY A 78 -20.18 -0.27 -0.95
C GLY A 78 -19.32 0.01 -2.18
N ILE A 79 -19.90 0.71 -3.16
CA ILE A 79 -19.27 1.09 -4.45
C ILE A 79 -18.45 2.40 -4.31
N THR A 80 -18.64 3.11 -3.20
CA THR A 80 -17.86 4.27 -2.74
C THR A 80 -16.84 3.85 -1.67
N PRO A 81 -15.78 4.63 -1.37
CA PRO A 81 -14.74 4.25 -0.42
C PRO A 81 -15.34 3.92 0.96
N THR A 82 -15.44 2.62 1.27
CA THR A 82 -16.14 2.13 2.47
C THR A 82 -15.18 1.78 3.61
N THR A 83 -13.88 1.63 3.32
CA THR A 83 -12.82 1.32 4.28
C THR A 83 -11.69 2.35 4.18
N ALA A 84 -11.72 3.35 5.06
CA ALA A 84 -10.62 4.28 5.30
C ALA A 84 -9.52 3.67 6.19
N SER A 85 -9.83 2.58 6.90
CA SER A 85 -8.98 1.99 7.94
C SER A 85 -8.69 0.52 7.68
N ILE A 86 -7.49 0.07 8.04
CA ILE A 86 -7.13 -1.35 8.05
C ILE A 86 -7.93 -2.07 9.13
N ASN A 87 -8.59 -3.18 8.77
CA ASN A 87 -9.41 -3.94 9.70
C ASN A 87 -8.74 -5.28 10.04
N HIS A 88 -8.54 -5.52 11.33
CA HIS A 88 -8.13 -6.81 11.86
C HIS A 88 -9.36 -7.56 12.36
N VAL A 89 -9.83 -8.52 11.57
CA VAL A 89 -10.89 -9.41 12.03
C VAL A 89 -10.25 -10.57 12.79
N VAL A 90 -10.61 -10.69 14.07
CA VAL A 90 -10.08 -11.68 15.01
C VAL A 90 -11.20 -12.52 15.59
N TRP A 91 -10.89 -13.72 16.08
CA TRP A 91 -11.91 -14.54 16.73
C TRP A 91 -12.33 -13.93 18.06
N ALA A 92 -13.64 -13.79 18.25
CA ALA A 92 -14.24 -13.46 19.54
C ALA A 92 -15.56 -14.22 19.70
N PRO A 93 -15.93 -14.63 20.92
CA PRO A 93 -17.18 -15.35 21.17
C PRO A 93 -18.43 -14.49 20.90
N ASN A 94 -18.30 -13.17 21.04
CA ASN A 94 -19.32 -12.19 20.72
C ASN A 94 -18.73 -11.10 19.82
N PRO A 95 -19.51 -10.48 18.91
CA PRO A 95 -19.05 -9.36 18.12
C PRO A 95 -18.51 -8.21 18.99
N THR A 96 -17.30 -7.75 18.70
CA THR A 96 -16.68 -6.61 19.38
C THR A 96 -15.96 -5.72 18.38
N ALA A 97 -15.73 -4.46 18.76
CA ALA A 97 -14.89 -3.56 17.98
C ALA A 97 -14.02 -2.71 18.89
N ARG A 98 -12.78 -2.49 18.47
CA ARG A 98 -11.83 -1.62 19.17
C ARG A 98 -10.96 -0.91 18.15
N VAL A 99 -10.82 0.40 18.30
CA VAL A 99 -9.85 1.19 17.54
C VAL A 99 -8.50 1.17 18.25
N VAL A 100 -7.44 1.00 17.48
CA VAL A 100 -6.06 1.15 17.94
C VAL A 100 -5.47 2.37 17.25
N LEU A 101 -4.99 3.33 18.03
CA LEU A 101 -4.43 4.59 17.55
C LEU A 101 -2.93 4.44 17.26
N LYS A 102 -2.39 5.32 16.41
CA LYS A 102 -0.94 5.39 16.12
C LYS A 102 -0.09 5.69 17.38
N SER A 103 -0.71 6.24 18.44
CA SER A 103 -0.08 6.43 19.75
C SER A 103 0.12 5.13 20.55
N GLY A 104 -0.50 4.02 20.14
CA GLY A 104 -0.54 2.76 20.88
C GLY A 104 -1.70 2.64 21.87
N GLU A 105 -2.48 3.71 22.07
CA GLU A 105 -3.71 3.65 22.85
C GLU A 105 -4.80 2.89 22.09
N SER A 106 -5.73 2.28 22.83
CA SER A 106 -6.85 1.55 22.23
C SER A 106 -8.15 1.86 22.93
N GLN A 107 -9.24 1.96 22.17
CA GLN A 107 -10.55 2.35 22.67
C GLN A 107 -11.63 1.41 22.11
N HIS A 108 -12.47 0.85 22.98
CA HIS A 108 -13.60 0.03 22.53
C HIS A 108 -14.63 0.90 21.80
N LEU A 109 -15.21 0.36 20.73
CA LEU A 109 -16.24 0.99 19.93
C LEU A 109 -17.53 0.20 20.02
N ASP A 110 -18.65 0.90 20.15
CA ASP A 110 -19.96 0.29 19.91
C ASP A 110 -20.17 0.07 18.40
N ALA A 111 -20.93 -0.97 18.03
CA ALA A 111 -21.20 -1.30 16.62
C ALA A 111 -21.80 -0.13 15.82
N ALA A 112 -22.59 0.74 16.48
CA ALA A 112 -23.14 1.95 15.86
C ALA A 112 -22.08 3.01 15.52
N GLN A 113 -20.95 3.03 16.25
CA GLN A 113 -19.86 3.98 16.07
C GLN A 113 -18.81 3.50 15.06
N LEU A 114 -18.81 2.20 14.71
CA LEU A 114 -17.85 1.61 13.77
C LEU A 114 -17.77 2.38 12.44
N LYS A 115 -18.93 2.80 11.91
CA LYS A 115 -19.00 3.56 10.63
C LYS A 115 -18.31 4.92 10.69
N GLU A 116 -18.24 5.56 11.85
CA GLU A 116 -17.60 6.87 12.03
C GLU A 116 -16.06 6.76 12.06
N TRP A 117 -15.52 5.62 12.49
CA TRP A 117 -14.08 5.40 12.59
C TRP A 117 -13.48 4.70 11.36
N VAL A 118 -14.28 3.91 10.64
CA VAL A 118 -13.85 3.11 9.49
C VAL A 118 -14.02 3.85 8.15
N THR A 119 -14.70 5.00 8.11
CA THR A 119 -14.99 5.72 6.85
C THR A 119 -14.30 7.07 6.74
N VAL A 120 -14.01 7.49 5.50
CA VAL A 120 -13.30 8.76 5.17
C VAL A 120 -14.08 9.99 5.67
N ALA A 121 -15.40 9.87 5.82
CA ALA A 121 -16.28 10.94 6.26
C ALA A 121 -16.11 11.34 7.75
N GLY A 122 -15.44 10.51 8.57
CA GLY A 122 -15.34 10.71 10.02
C GLY A 122 -14.22 11.65 10.50
N GLY A 123 -13.29 12.08 9.63
CA GLY A 123 -12.24 13.04 9.97
C GLY A 123 -11.20 12.61 11.03
N ARG A 124 -11.27 11.37 11.54
CA ARG A 124 -10.32 10.80 12.54
C ARG A 124 -9.43 9.68 12.00
N ALA A 125 -9.61 9.28 10.75
CA ALA A 125 -8.90 8.17 10.14
C ALA A 125 -7.37 8.30 10.21
N GLU A 126 -6.82 9.51 10.11
CA GLU A 126 -5.36 9.78 10.13
C GLU A 126 -4.68 9.38 11.46
N GLN A 127 -5.43 9.34 12.57
CA GLN A 127 -4.91 9.00 13.90
C GLN A 127 -5.03 7.50 14.22
N VAL A 128 -5.79 6.76 13.41
CA VAL A 128 -6.05 5.34 13.59
C VAL A 128 -4.91 4.54 12.98
N SER A 129 -4.42 3.54 13.72
CA SER A 129 -3.48 2.55 13.20
C SER A 129 -4.22 1.37 12.57
N PHE A 130 -5.21 0.80 13.28
CA PHE A 130 -6.12 -0.20 12.72
C PHE A 130 -7.37 -0.32 13.61
N VAL A 131 -8.41 -0.95 13.06
CA VAL A 131 -9.61 -1.34 13.81
C VAL A 131 -9.60 -2.85 14.01
N GLU A 132 -9.65 -3.31 15.26
CA GLU A 132 -9.78 -4.73 15.60
C GLU A 132 -11.26 -5.06 15.77
N VAL A 133 -11.76 -5.98 14.95
CA VAL A 133 -13.15 -6.46 14.96
C VAL A 133 -13.16 -7.91 15.42
N GLY A 134 -13.76 -8.18 16.58
CA GLY A 134 -13.96 -9.54 17.07
C GLY A 134 -15.21 -10.16 16.43
N PHE A 135 -15.10 -11.38 15.90
CA PHE A 135 -16.25 -12.10 15.31
C PHE A 135 -16.15 -13.63 15.50
N PRO A 136 -17.27 -14.34 15.77
CA PRO A 136 -17.27 -15.79 15.97
C PRO A 136 -17.26 -16.57 14.66
N SER A 137 -16.16 -16.52 13.90
CA SER A 137 -15.96 -17.35 12.69
C SER A 137 -14.98 -18.49 12.90
N GLU A 138 -15.28 -19.67 12.36
CA GLU A 138 -14.39 -20.84 12.39
C GLU A 138 -13.03 -20.55 11.73
N LEU A 139 -13.00 -19.74 10.66
CA LEU A 139 -11.77 -19.34 9.96
C LEU A 139 -10.80 -18.59 10.88
N LEU A 140 -11.32 -17.83 11.83
CA LEU A 140 -10.54 -16.98 12.73
C LEU A 140 -10.01 -17.73 13.95
N LYS A 141 -10.50 -18.96 14.19
CA LYS A 141 -10.04 -19.77 15.31
C LYS A 141 -8.54 -20.02 15.25
N ASN A 142 -7.98 -20.33 16.41
CA ASN A 142 -6.56 -20.61 16.56
C ASN A 142 -5.66 -19.41 16.16
N ASN A 143 -6.08 -18.18 16.47
CA ASN A 143 -5.32 -16.94 16.28
C ASN A 143 -5.03 -16.56 14.82
N VAL A 144 -5.94 -16.88 13.91
CA VAL A 144 -5.92 -16.31 12.56
C VAL A 144 -6.48 -14.90 12.63
N VAL A 145 -5.70 -13.95 12.14
CA VAL A 145 -6.07 -12.55 11.99
C VAL A 145 -6.28 -12.30 10.51
N LEU A 146 -7.53 -12.07 10.12
CA LEU A 146 -7.85 -11.65 8.77
C LEU A 146 -7.63 -10.14 8.68
N VAL A 147 -6.69 -9.73 7.84
CA VAL A 147 -6.39 -8.31 7.61
C VAL A 147 -7.10 -7.91 6.33
N ASP A 148 -8.25 -7.24 6.47
CA ASP A 148 -8.91 -6.59 5.35
C ASP A 148 -8.20 -5.26 5.09
N THR A 149 -7.62 -5.16 3.90
CA THR A 149 -6.91 -3.95 3.49
C THR A 149 -7.81 -3.11 2.59
N PRO A 150 -7.82 -1.78 2.78
CA PRO A 150 -8.43 -0.89 1.82
C PRO A 150 -7.86 -1.12 0.40
N GLY A 151 -8.65 -0.84 -0.64
CA GLY A 151 -8.25 -1.20 -1.99
C GLY A 151 -6.95 -0.57 -2.46
N VAL A 152 -6.14 -1.36 -3.19
CA VAL A 152 -4.93 -0.86 -3.85
C VAL A 152 -5.29 0.00 -5.06
N ASN A 153 -6.19 0.97 -4.92
CA ASN A 153 -6.36 2.05 -5.90
C ASN A 153 -6.91 3.35 -5.28
N ASP A 154 -7.26 3.36 -3.98
CA ASP A 154 -7.58 4.60 -3.27
C ASP A 154 -6.36 5.17 -2.56
N LEU A 155 -6.30 6.49 -2.63
CA LEU A 155 -5.16 7.34 -2.41
C LEU A 155 -5.11 7.83 -0.97
N ASN A 156 -4.01 7.56 -0.25
CA ASN A 156 -3.25 8.54 0.54
C ASN A 156 -2.26 7.96 1.54
N GLU A 157 -2.59 6.81 2.12
CA GLU A 157 -1.77 6.17 3.17
C GLU A 157 -1.86 4.64 3.10
N GLN A 158 -2.88 4.11 2.43
CA GLN A 158 -3.26 2.70 2.50
C GLN A 158 -2.40 1.82 1.60
N ARG A 159 -1.95 2.32 0.44
CA ARG A 159 -1.00 1.60 -0.42
C ARG A 159 0.36 1.47 0.28
N ALA A 160 0.86 2.51 0.95
CA ALA A 160 2.08 2.40 1.73
C ALA A 160 1.94 1.53 2.98
N GLU A 161 0.90 1.72 3.80
CA GLU A 161 0.70 0.90 5.00
C GLU A 161 0.51 -0.58 4.64
N VAL A 162 -0.15 -0.90 3.53
CA VAL A 162 -0.29 -2.28 3.07
C VAL A 162 1.03 -2.82 2.52
N THR A 163 1.63 -2.12 1.56
CA THR A 163 2.85 -2.55 0.86
C THR A 163 4.05 -2.66 1.81
N TYR A 164 4.11 -1.83 2.86
CA TYR A 164 5.31 -1.73 3.72
C TYR A 164 5.04 -2.00 5.20
N GLY A 165 3.79 -1.83 5.65
CA GLY A 165 3.38 -2.19 7.01
C GLY A 165 2.86 -3.62 7.13
N TYR A 166 2.07 -4.12 6.16
CA TYR A 166 1.35 -5.39 6.29
C TYR A 166 1.83 -6.53 5.41
N VAL A 167 2.18 -6.30 4.14
CA VAL A 167 2.67 -7.35 3.23
C VAL A 167 3.95 -8.00 3.74
N PRO A 168 4.98 -7.25 4.21
CA PRO A 168 6.17 -7.87 4.80
C PRO A 168 5.89 -8.64 6.09
N ARG A 169 4.78 -8.32 6.77
CA ARG A 169 4.32 -8.95 8.02
C ARG A 169 3.24 -10.00 7.78
N ALA A 170 2.83 -10.24 6.53
CA ALA A 170 1.78 -11.18 6.19
C ALA A 170 2.33 -12.60 6.28
N ASP A 171 1.53 -13.51 6.86
CA ASP A 171 1.90 -14.91 6.88
C ASP A 171 1.44 -15.64 5.62
N ALA A 172 0.29 -15.21 5.09
CA ALA A 172 -0.18 -15.54 3.76
C ALA A 172 -0.96 -14.36 3.18
N VAL A 173 -1.03 -14.30 1.86
CA VAL A 173 -1.69 -13.22 1.13
C VAL A 173 -2.73 -13.80 0.19
N VAL A 174 -3.96 -13.31 0.28
CA VAL A 174 -5.01 -13.58 -0.71
C VAL A 174 -5.10 -12.39 -1.66
N PHE A 175 -4.75 -12.58 -2.92
CA PHE A 175 -4.75 -11.52 -3.93
C PHE A 175 -5.99 -11.62 -4.82
N LEU A 176 -6.92 -10.68 -4.67
CA LEU A 176 -8.16 -10.59 -5.43
C LEU A 176 -7.97 -9.88 -6.78
N LEU A 177 -8.22 -10.63 -7.85
CA LEU A 177 -8.30 -10.17 -9.22
C LEU A 177 -9.77 -10.03 -9.64
N ASP A 178 -10.07 -9.08 -10.53
CA ASP A 178 -11.38 -8.96 -11.16
C ASP A 178 -11.41 -9.72 -12.49
N ALA A 179 -12.30 -10.70 -12.65
CA ALA A 179 -12.39 -11.48 -13.88
C ALA A 179 -12.69 -10.65 -15.15
N GLY A 180 -13.34 -9.49 -15.03
CA GLY A 180 -13.62 -8.62 -16.16
C GLY A 180 -12.40 -7.80 -16.63
N GLN A 181 -11.40 -7.61 -15.76
CA GLN A 181 -10.22 -6.78 -16.04
C GLN A 181 -8.95 -7.37 -15.39
N ALA A 182 -8.79 -8.69 -15.43
CA ALA A 182 -7.76 -9.37 -14.66
C ALA A 182 -6.35 -9.05 -15.16
N LEU A 183 -5.41 -8.87 -14.22
CA LEU A 183 -3.99 -8.62 -14.49
C LEU A 183 -3.76 -7.34 -15.29
N LYS A 184 -4.31 -6.22 -14.81
CA LYS A 184 -3.93 -4.89 -15.31
C LYS A 184 -2.43 -4.65 -15.12
N ASP A 185 -1.87 -3.70 -15.86
CA ASP A 185 -0.43 -3.42 -15.77
C ASP A 185 0.00 -2.99 -14.35
N SER A 186 -0.86 -2.25 -13.63
CA SER A 186 -0.72 -1.96 -12.20
C SER A 186 -0.61 -3.21 -11.31
N GLU A 187 -1.46 -4.23 -11.55
CA GLU A 187 -1.43 -5.49 -10.80
C GLU A 187 -0.20 -6.32 -11.17
N ARG A 188 0.16 -6.37 -12.45
CA ARG A 188 1.36 -7.08 -12.92
C ARG A 188 2.62 -6.48 -12.34
N GLU A 189 2.70 -5.16 -12.31
CA GLU A 189 3.81 -4.45 -11.71
C GLU A 189 3.87 -4.72 -10.21
N PHE A 190 2.72 -4.65 -9.50
CA PHE A 190 2.63 -5.02 -8.09
C PHE A 190 3.15 -6.43 -7.81
N LEU A 191 2.73 -7.42 -8.60
CA LEU A 191 3.16 -8.82 -8.48
C LEU A 191 4.66 -9.03 -8.79
N ARG A 192 5.25 -8.17 -9.63
CA ARG A 192 6.69 -8.18 -9.94
C ARG A 192 7.54 -7.42 -8.93
N SER A 193 6.92 -6.63 -8.06
CA SER A 193 7.64 -5.84 -7.05
C SER A 193 8.43 -6.69 -6.05
N ARG A 194 9.53 -6.14 -5.55
CA ARG A 194 10.36 -6.76 -4.50
C ARG A 194 9.60 -6.99 -3.19
N VAL A 195 8.52 -6.26 -2.96
CA VAL A 195 7.67 -6.38 -1.76
C VAL A 195 7.04 -7.77 -1.68
N LEU A 196 6.70 -8.37 -2.83
CA LEU A 196 6.13 -9.70 -2.90
C LEU A 196 7.15 -10.82 -3.08
N GLU A 197 8.43 -10.53 -3.37
CA GLU A 197 9.47 -11.56 -3.55
C GLU A 197 9.59 -12.49 -2.34
N GLY A 198 9.46 -11.97 -1.12
CA GLY A 198 9.49 -12.77 0.11
C GLY A 198 8.19 -13.50 0.45
N ALA A 199 7.10 -13.23 -0.28
CA ALA A 199 5.76 -13.79 -0.03
C ALA A 199 5.26 -14.66 -1.19
N ARG A 200 6.03 -14.85 -2.27
CA ARG A 200 5.58 -15.50 -3.52
C ARG A 200 5.01 -16.90 -3.30
N ASP A 201 5.66 -17.70 -2.47
CA ASP A 201 5.24 -19.09 -2.18
C ASP A 201 3.95 -19.17 -1.34
N ARG A 202 3.42 -18.03 -0.90
CA ARG A 202 2.27 -17.92 0.02
C ARG A 202 1.18 -16.99 -0.52
N LEU A 203 1.23 -16.71 -1.82
CA LEU A 203 0.21 -15.98 -2.55
C LEU A 203 -0.89 -16.92 -3.03
N ILE A 204 -2.11 -16.61 -2.62
CA ILE A 204 -3.34 -17.29 -3.02
C ILE A 204 -4.12 -16.32 -3.90
N PHE A 205 -4.21 -16.62 -5.18
CA PHE A 205 -4.97 -15.79 -6.11
C PHE A 205 -6.43 -16.17 -6.11
N VAL A 206 -7.27 -15.14 -6.10
CA VAL A 206 -8.71 -15.29 -6.18
C VAL A 206 -9.19 -14.46 -7.36
N LEU A 207 -9.74 -15.14 -8.37
CA LEU A 207 -10.33 -14.48 -9.53
C LEU A 207 -11.83 -14.27 -9.26
N GLY A 208 -12.17 -13.09 -8.77
CA GLY A 208 -13.52 -12.72 -8.35
C GLY A 208 -14.44 -12.30 -9.51
N LYS A 209 -15.73 -12.09 -9.19
CA LYS A 209 -16.79 -11.66 -10.13
C LYS A 209 -17.05 -12.63 -11.29
N MET A 210 -16.78 -13.92 -11.08
CA MET A 210 -17.05 -14.93 -12.10
C MET A 210 -18.53 -15.00 -12.51
N ASP A 211 -19.45 -14.55 -11.65
CA ASP A 211 -20.89 -14.45 -11.94
C ASP A 211 -21.24 -13.49 -13.09
N MET A 212 -20.32 -12.62 -13.50
CA MET A 212 -20.51 -11.69 -14.62
C MET A 212 -20.17 -12.32 -15.98
N LEU A 213 -19.54 -13.50 -15.99
CA LEU A 213 -19.04 -14.15 -17.19
C LEU A 213 -19.90 -15.36 -17.59
N SER A 214 -20.03 -15.58 -18.90
CA SER A 214 -20.60 -16.82 -19.45
C SER A 214 -19.70 -18.04 -19.18
N PRO A 215 -20.22 -19.28 -19.23
CA PRO A 215 -19.42 -20.48 -18.97
C PRO A 215 -18.13 -20.59 -19.81
N ASP A 216 -18.19 -20.20 -21.09
CA ASP A 216 -17.03 -20.26 -21.98
C ASP A 216 -15.99 -19.16 -21.63
N GLU A 217 -16.45 -17.95 -21.30
CA GLU A 217 -15.58 -16.86 -20.84
C GLU A 217 -14.91 -17.19 -19.52
N LYS A 218 -15.61 -17.86 -18.59
CA LYS A 218 -15.03 -18.30 -17.31
C LYS A 218 -13.80 -19.19 -17.52
N VAL A 219 -13.88 -20.13 -18.46
CA VAL A 219 -12.76 -21.01 -18.81
C VAL A 219 -11.62 -20.20 -19.43
N ALA A 220 -11.92 -19.39 -20.45
CA ALA A 220 -10.93 -18.61 -21.17
C ALA A 220 -10.15 -17.62 -20.26
N VAL A 221 -10.85 -16.87 -19.41
CA VAL A 221 -10.23 -15.91 -18.49
C VAL A 221 -9.39 -16.64 -17.44
N THR A 222 -9.88 -17.76 -16.89
CA THR A 222 -9.12 -18.55 -15.91
C THR A 222 -7.80 -19.08 -16.50
N GLU A 223 -7.84 -19.61 -17.72
CA GLU A 223 -6.64 -20.06 -18.43
C GLU A 223 -5.67 -18.91 -18.74
N TYR A 224 -6.20 -17.77 -19.20
CA TYR A 224 -5.41 -16.57 -19.44
C TYR A 224 -4.68 -16.11 -18.18
N VAL A 225 -5.39 -15.96 -17.06
CA VAL A 225 -4.80 -15.52 -15.78
C VAL A 225 -3.77 -16.52 -15.30
N LYS A 226 -4.09 -17.82 -15.31
CA LYS A 226 -3.17 -18.88 -14.89
C LYS A 226 -1.88 -18.88 -15.71
N LYS A 227 -1.97 -18.71 -17.03
CA LYS A 227 -0.80 -18.64 -17.94
C LYS A 227 0.08 -17.44 -17.63
N ASN A 228 -0.51 -16.26 -17.42
CA ASN A 228 0.25 -15.03 -17.15
C ASN A 228 0.88 -15.05 -15.74
N LEU A 229 0.16 -15.56 -14.73
CA LEU A 229 0.71 -15.75 -13.38
C LEU A 229 1.87 -16.75 -13.39
N ALA A 230 1.77 -17.83 -14.18
CA ALA A 230 2.84 -18.82 -14.30
C ALA A 230 4.14 -18.25 -14.92
N GLN A 231 4.07 -17.14 -15.66
CA GLN A 231 5.26 -16.42 -16.15
C GLN A 231 5.94 -15.58 -15.05
N MET A 232 5.20 -15.23 -13.99
CA MET A 232 5.69 -14.39 -12.90
C MET A 232 6.14 -15.22 -11.69
N MET A 233 5.50 -16.37 -11.46
CA MET A 233 5.83 -17.28 -10.36
C MET A 233 5.51 -18.74 -10.69
N PRO A 234 6.30 -19.69 -10.17
CA PRO A 234 6.05 -21.11 -10.36
C PRO A 234 4.81 -21.54 -9.57
N GLY A 235 3.92 -22.31 -10.21
CA GLY A 235 2.79 -22.97 -9.53
C GLY A 235 1.78 -22.03 -8.84
N PRO A 236 1.23 -20.99 -9.51
CA PRO A 236 0.29 -20.07 -8.89
C PRO A 236 -0.98 -20.79 -8.41
N THR A 237 -1.32 -20.61 -7.14
CA THR A 237 -2.58 -21.12 -6.57
C THR A 237 -3.70 -20.15 -6.93
N LEU A 238 -4.64 -20.57 -7.79
CA LEU A 238 -5.71 -19.71 -8.33
C LEU A 238 -7.09 -20.32 -8.09
N PHE A 239 -7.99 -19.55 -7.49
CA PHE A 239 -9.40 -19.92 -7.27
C PHE A 239 -10.35 -18.97 -8.00
N PRO A 240 -11.02 -19.41 -9.08
CA PRO A 240 -12.10 -18.65 -9.68
C PRO A 240 -13.34 -18.69 -8.79
N LEU A 241 -13.89 -17.53 -8.42
CA LEU A 241 -15.04 -17.46 -7.53
C LEU A 241 -16.06 -16.35 -7.86
N SER A 242 -17.31 -16.59 -7.43
CA SER A 242 -18.28 -15.53 -7.16
C SER A 242 -18.61 -15.42 -5.66
N ALA A 243 -18.08 -14.37 -5.02
CA ALA A 243 -18.43 -14.06 -3.63
C ALA A 243 -19.93 -13.70 -3.49
N ARG A 244 -20.52 -13.11 -4.53
CA ARG A 244 -21.93 -12.71 -4.55
C ARG A 244 -22.85 -13.91 -4.53
N ASP A 245 -22.60 -14.89 -5.38
CA ASP A 245 -23.41 -16.10 -5.45
C ASP A 245 -23.26 -16.91 -4.16
N TRP A 246 -22.04 -17.02 -3.61
CA TRP A 246 -21.84 -17.62 -2.28
C TRP A 246 -22.63 -16.89 -1.18
N ALA A 247 -22.57 -15.57 -1.13
CA ALA A 247 -23.25 -14.78 -0.10
C ALA A 247 -24.79 -14.93 -0.18
N LYS A 248 -25.35 -15.02 -1.39
CA LYS A 248 -26.82 -15.07 -1.61
C LYS A 248 -27.40 -16.47 -1.46
N THR A 249 -26.76 -17.47 -2.04
CA THR A 249 -27.37 -18.81 -2.21
C THR A 249 -26.53 -19.93 -1.60
N LYS A 250 -25.34 -19.63 -1.07
CA LYS A 250 -24.34 -20.64 -0.64
C LYS A 250 -24.08 -21.68 -1.74
N ASP A 251 -24.08 -21.22 -2.99
CA ASP A 251 -23.90 -22.09 -4.16
C ASP A 251 -22.58 -22.86 -4.08
N SER A 252 -22.67 -24.18 -4.15
CA SER A 252 -21.50 -25.07 -4.18
C SER A 252 -20.61 -24.84 -5.41
N GLN A 253 -21.14 -24.27 -6.49
CA GLN A 253 -20.39 -23.96 -7.71
C GLN A 253 -19.79 -22.54 -7.70
N SER A 254 -19.94 -21.79 -6.61
CA SER A 254 -19.39 -20.44 -6.49
C SER A 254 -17.86 -20.37 -6.41
N GLY A 255 -17.16 -21.49 -6.24
CA GLY A 255 -15.70 -21.54 -6.01
C GLY A 255 -15.26 -21.23 -4.57
N MET A 256 -16.18 -20.78 -3.71
CA MET A 256 -15.88 -20.50 -2.30
C MET A 256 -15.61 -21.78 -1.48
N PRO A 257 -16.38 -22.89 -1.62
CA PRO A 257 -16.09 -24.11 -0.88
C PRO A 257 -14.68 -24.65 -1.11
N GLU A 258 -14.18 -24.60 -2.35
CA GLU A 258 -12.84 -25.03 -2.71
C GLU A 258 -11.77 -24.17 -2.05
N LEU A 259 -11.97 -22.85 -2.05
CA LEU A 259 -11.08 -21.91 -1.36
C LEU A 259 -11.09 -22.13 0.15
N LEU A 260 -12.27 -22.26 0.78
CA LEU A 260 -12.39 -22.47 2.22
C LEU A 260 -11.75 -23.80 2.65
N ALA A 261 -11.96 -24.87 1.88
CA ALA A 261 -11.32 -26.16 2.14
C ALA A 261 -9.80 -26.10 1.96
N TYR A 262 -9.31 -25.35 0.97
CA TYR A 262 -7.89 -25.09 0.82
C TYR A 262 -7.32 -24.32 2.01
N LEU A 263 -7.96 -23.21 2.41
CA LEU A 263 -7.55 -22.40 3.55
C LEU A 263 -7.60 -23.20 4.84
N GLU A 264 -8.61 -24.02 5.07
CA GLU A 264 -8.69 -24.89 6.25
C GLU A 264 -7.52 -25.88 6.29
N ARG A 265 -7.19 -26.52 5.15
CA ARG A 265 -6.03 -27.43 5.07
C ARG A 265 -4.71 -26.67 5.27
N PHE A 266 -4.54 -25.52 4.63
CA PHE A 266 -3.35 -24.69 4.74
C PHE A 266 -3.15 -24.17 6.17
N LEU A 267 -4.23 -23.69 6.80
CA LEU A 267 -4.21 -23.15 8.16
C LEU A 267 -4.12 -24.25 9.24
N SER A 268 -4.49 -25.49 8.94
CA SER A 268 -4.36 -26.62 9.85
C SER A 268 -3.01 -27.31 9.74
N LYS A 269 -2.50 -27.53 8.51
CA LYS A 269 -1.27 -28.28 8.28
C LYS A 269 -0.02 -27.38 8.39
N ASP A 270 -0.02 -26.27 7.68
CA ASP A 270 1.22 -25.54 7.38
C ASP A 270 1.36 -24.26 8.22
N ARG A 271 0.30 -23.80 8.87
CA ARG A 271 0.26 -22.50 9.57
C ARG A 271 1.39 -22.27 10.56
N ALA A 272 1.65 -23.24 11.45
CA ALA A 272 2.70 -23.10 12.45
C ALA A 272 4.08 -22.99 11.80
N GLN A 273 4.35 -23.84 10.82
CA GLN A 273 5.59 -23.87 10.05
C GLN A 273 5.78 -22.58 9.26
N VAL A 274 4.73 -22.10 8.57
CA VAL A 274 4.71 -20.83 7.84
C VAL A 274 4.97 -19.64 8.76
N LEU A 275 4.25 -19.55 9.88
CA LEU A 275 4.43 -18.47 10.87
C LEU A 275 5.88 -18.42 11.39
N LEU A 276 6.46 -19.59 11.70
CA LEU A 276 7.82 -19.70 12.22
C LEU A 276 8.86 -19.39 11.14
N ASP A 277 8.68 -19.88 9.92
CA ASP A 277 9.58 -19.58 8.80
C ASP A 277 9.57 -18.09 8.46
N ASN A 278 8.39 -17.45 8.51
CA ASN A 278 8.26 -15.99 8.36
C ASN A 278 9.00 -15.21 9.43
N ALA A 279 8.78 -15.57 10.69
CA ALA A 279 9.45 -14.91 11.79
C ALA A 279 10.97 -15.11 11.73
N ALA A 280 11.43 -16.30 11.32
CA ALA A 280 12.85 -16.58 11.15
C ALA A 280 13.47 -15.81 9.97
N ALA A 281 12.79 -15.73 8.83
CA ALA A 281 13.23 -14.93 7.68
C ALA A 281 13.29 -13.44 8.03
N ASP A 282 12.34 -12.95 8.82
CA ASP A 282 12.36 -11.57 9.30
C ASP A 282 13.49 -11.28 10.29
N ALA A 283 13.75 -12.22 11.20
CA ALA A 283 14.91 -12.16 12.09
C ALA A 283 16.23 -12.19 11.30
N GLU A 284 16.31 -12.97 10.22
CA GLU A 284 17.50 -13.04 9.34
C GLU A 284 17.77 -11.71 8.65
N ARG A 285 16.75 -11.08 8.06
CA ARG A 285 16.87 -9.73 7.48
C ARG A 285 17.31 -8.70 8.52
N THR A 286 16.74 -8.78 9.72
CA THR A 286 17.09 -7.91 10.84
C THR A 286 18.54 -8.10 11.26
N ALA A 287 19.01 -9.34 11.34
CA ALA A 287 20.40 -9.67 11.65
C ALA A 287 21.36 -9.12 10.59
N ALA A 288 21.04 -9.25 9.30
CA ALA A 288 21.82 -8.66 8.22
C ALA A 288 21.94 -7.14 8.36
N TYR A 289 20.82 -6.46 8.65
CA TYR A 289 20.81 -5.01 8.85
C TYR A 289 21.66 -4.56 10.05
N VAL A 290 21.57 -5.26 11.19
CA VAL A 290 22.41 -4.98 12.37
C VAL A 290 23.89 -5.27 12.09
N HIS A 291 24.19 -6.38 11.40
CA HIS A 291 25.57 -6.75 11.02
C HIS A 291 26.23 -5.67 10.16
N ASN A 292 25.53 -5.14 9.15
CA ASN A 292 26.07 -4.10 8.28
C ASN A 292 26.42 -2.82 9.07
N ASN A 293 25.57 -2.43 10.02
CA ASN A 293 25.82 -1.28 10.89
C ASN A 293 27.02 -1.50 11.83
N LEU A 294 27.19 -2.71 12.37
CA LEU A 294 28.36 -3.07 13.17
C LEU A 294 29.66 -3.05 12.35
N GLY A 295 29.60 -3.44 11.08
CA GLY A 295 30.75 -3.39 10.15
C GLY A 295 31.27 -1.97 9.95
N VAL A 296 30.37 -1.00 9.72
CA VAL A 296 30.71 0.43 9.63
C VAL A 296 31.38 0.91 10.93
N ARG A 297 30.82 0.52 12.07
CA ARG A 297 31.38 0.86 13.39
C ARG A 297 32.78 0.27 13.59
N MET A 298 33.00 -0.99 13.20
CA MET A 298 34.29 -1.65 13.33
C MET A 298 35.39 -0.94 12.52
N TYR A 299 35.11 -0.63 11.27
CA TYR A 299 36.08 0.05 10.40
C TYR A 299 36.42 1.46 10.88
N SER A 300 35.45 2.15 11.49
CA SER A 300 35.73 3.43 12.15
C SER A 300 36.81 3.33 13.24
N TYR A 301 37.05 2.15 13.83
CA TYR A 301 38.09 1.90 14.85
C TYR A 301 39.48 1.62 14.29
N ASP A 302 39.61 1.36 12.98
CA ASP A 302 40.90 1.14 12.32
C ASP A 302 41.54 2.44 11.81
N LEU A 303 40.76 3.52 11.68
CA LEU A 303 41.23 4.81 11.16
C LEU A 303 41.97 5.65 12.22
N ASP A 304 42.95 6.49 11.85
CA ASP A 304 43.43 7.53 12.77
C ASP A 304 42.32 8.57 13.03
N ILE A 305 42.31 9.26 14.18
CA ILE A 305 41.29 10.29 14.46
C ILE A 305 41.32 11.40 13.41
N GLY A 306 42.49 11.85 12.96
CA GLY A 306 42.60 12.88 11.92
C GLY A 306 42.15 12.36 10.55
N GLU A 307 42.40 11.09 10.24
CA GLU A 307 41.92 10.46 9.01
C GLU A 307 40.40 10.25 9.04
N LEU A 308 39.85 9.83 10.18
CA LEU A 308 38.42 9.71 10.41
C LEU A 308 37.73 11.06 10.30
N GLU A 309 38.28 12.12 10.89
CA GLU A 309 37.76 13.49 10.75
C GLU A 309 37.72 13.95 9.29
N THR A 310 38.79 13.67 8.54
CA THR A 310 38.87 14.01 7.11
C THR A 310 37.80 13.27 6.31
N ARG A 311 37.64 11.97 6.54
CA ARG A 311 36.64 11.13 5.84
C ARG A 311 35.21 11.50 6.21
N ILE A 312 34.94 11.79 7.49
CA ILE A 312 33.62 12.25 7.96
C ILE A 312 33.28 13.61 7.37
N THR A 313 34.25 14.51 7.25
CA THR A 313 34.06 15.81 6.60
C THR A 313 33.67 15.63 5.13
N ALA A 314 34.37 14.76 4.40
CA ALA A 314 34.04 14.46 2.99
C ALA A 314 32.63 13.85 2.83
N VAL A 315 32.23 12.95 3.75
CA VAL A 315 30.86 12.40 3.74
C VAL A 315 29.84 13.50 4.02
N ARG A 316 30.08 14.40 4.98
CA ARG A 316 29.18 15.54 5.26
C ARG A 316 29.03 16.49 4.07
N GLU A 317 30.11 16.81 3.37
CA GLU A 317 30.04 17.63 2.16
C GLU A 317 29.17 16.98 1.07
N GLN A 318 29.25 15.65 0.93
CA GLN A 318 28.40 14.91 0.01
C GLN A 318 26.93 14.87 0.46
N LEU A 319 26.68 14.74 1.77
CA LEU A 319 25.33 14.81 2.33
C LEU A 319 24.70 16.19 2.11
N ASP A 320 25.47 17.27 2.31
CA ASP A 320 25.02 18.63 2.04
C ASP A 320 24.73 18.82 0.54
N THR A 321 25.56 18.26 -0.34
CA THR A 321 25.33 18.28 -1.79
C THR A 321 24.05 17.54 -2.17
N SER A 322 23.84 16.35 -1.59
CA SER A 322 22.65 15.54 -1.82
C SER A 322 21.39 16.25 -1.30
N LYS A 323 21.48 16.89 -0.13
CA LYS A 323 20.40 17.70 0.43
C LYS A 323 20.02 18.87 -0.49
N ARG A 324 20.99 19.61 -1.02
CA ARG A 324 20.73 20.70 -1.98
C ARG A 324 20.00 20.21 -3.23
N LYS A 325 20.39 19.04 -3.77
CA LYS A 325 19.68 18.45 -4.91
C LYS A 325 18.23 18.08 -4.59
N LEU A 326 17.96 17.59 -3.37
CA LEU A 326 16.60 17.32 -2.92
C LEU A 326 15.80 18.62 -2.72
N ASP A 327 16.43 19.70 -2.24
CA ASP A 327 15.80 21.02 -2.14
C ASP A 327 15.48 21.60 -3.53
N GLU A 328 16.38 21.45 -4.51
CA GLU A 328 16.13 21.82 -5.91
C GLU A 328 14.95 21.02 -6.52
N LEU A 329 14.81 19.75 -6.13
CA LEU A 329 13.72 18.90 -6.59
C LEU A 329 12.35 19.39 -6.09
N HIS A 330 12.26 19.99 -4.91
CA HIS A 330 11.02 20.62 -4.42
C HIS A 330 10.57 21.76 -5.33
N VAL A 331 11.51 22.64 -5.70
CA VAL A 331 11.21 23.76 -6.60
C VAL A 331 10.72 23.25 -7.96
N ARG A 332 11.30 22.14 -8.43
CA ARG A 332 10.89 21.51 -9.68
C ARG A 332 9.48 20.90 -9.61
N ILE A 333 9.15 20.21 -8.52
CA ILE A 333 7.81 19.66 -8.27
C ILE A 333 6.74 20.76 -8.38
N ASP A 334 6.97 21.89 -7.70
CA ASP A 334 6.03 23.01 -7.72
C ASP A 334 5.87 23.60 -9.13
N ALA A 335 6.99 23.74 -9.88
CA ALA A 335 6.97 24.25 -11.24
C ALA A 335 6.22 23.31 -12.22
N ASP A 336 6.46 22.01 -12.11
CA ASP A 336 5.82 21.01 -12.96
C ASP A 336 4.32 20.90 -12.62
N ALA A 337 3.95 20.97 -11.33
CA ALA A 337 2.56 21.04 -10.90
C ALA A 337 1.82 22.25 -11.50
N GLU A 338 2.43 23.44 -11.48
CA GLU A 338 1.84 24.65 -12.04
C GLU A 338 1.70 24.57 -13.58
N SER A 339 2.67 23.93 -14.25
CA SER A 339 2.61 23.62 -15.67
C SER A 339 1.42 22.70 -16.00
N ILE A 340 1.22 21.65 -15.19
CA ILE A 340 0.08 20.73 -15.33
C ILE A 340 -1.25 21.46 -15.14
N LYS A 341 -1.39 22.30 -14.10
CA LYS A 341 -2.62 23.10 -13.88
C LYS A 341 -2.93 24.01 -15.07
N SER A 342 -1.90 24.68 -15.59
CA SER A 342 -2.04 25.56 -16.74
C SER A 342 -2.53 24.80 -17.98
N GLN A 343 -1.99 23.61 -18.22
CA GLN A 343 -2.40 22.75 -19.33
C GLN A 343 -3.87 22.32 -19.20
N ILE A 344 -4.28 21.79 -18.04
CA ILE A 344 -5.66 21.36 -17.78
C ILE A 344 -6.64 22.53 -17.90
N GLY A 345 -6.26 23.72 -17.41
CA GLY A 345 -7.06 24.94 -17.55
C GLY A 345 -7.29 25.32 -19.01
N LEU A 346 -6.26 25.24 -19.86
CA LEU A 346 -6.37 25.50 -21.29
C LEU A 346 -7.26 24.48 -22.01
N ASP A 347 -7.14 23.20 -21.65
CA ASP A 347 -7.93 22.12 -22.24
C ASP A 347 -9.42 22.25 -21.89
N LEU A 348 -9.73 22.60 -20.64
CA LEU A 348 -11.08 22.86 -20.16
C LEU A 348 -11.72 24.08 -20.86
N GLU A 349 -10.96 25.17 -21.00
CA GLU A 349 -11.42 26.34 -21.75
C GLU A 349 -11.68 26.03 -23.23
N ALA A 350 -10.80 25.26 -23.87
CA ALA A 350 -10.94 24.86 -25.27
C ALA A 350 -12.18 23.99 -25.47
N PHE A 351 -12.40 23.01 -24.58
CA PHE A 351 -13.61 22.19 -24.56
C PHE A 351 -14.86 23.05 -24.42
N ALA A 352 -14.92 23.93 -23.41
CA ALA A 352 -16.10 24.74 -23.16
C ALA A 352 -16.44 25.68 -24.34
N LYS A 353 -15.43 26.31 -24.95
CA LYS A 353 -15.61 27.17 -26.14
C LYS A 353 -16.13 26.37 -27.34
N SER A 354 -15.56 25.18 -27.60
CA SER A 354 -16.02 24.32 -28.69
C SER A 354 -17.44 23.82 -28.46
N PHE A 355 -17.76 23.43 -27.23
CA PHE A 355 -19.09 22.95 -26.87
C PHE A 355 -20.15 24.04 -27.04
N VAL A 356 -19.86 25.26 -26.56
CA VAL A 356 -20.72 26.44 -26.75
C VAL A 356 -20.98 26.76 -28.21
N GLN A 357 -19.98 26.64 -29.08
CA GLN A 357 -20.14 26.89 -30.52
C GLN A 357 -21.02 25.83 -31.20
N ALA A 358 -21.01 24.59 -30.71
CA ALA A 358 -21.81 23.49 -31.27
C ALA A 358 -23.26 23.44 -30.73
N LEU A 359 -23.54 24.03 -29.55
CA LEU A 359 -24.85 23.95 -28.90
C LEU A 359 -26.02 24.49 -29.74
N PRO A 360 -25.93 25.65 -30.42
CA PRO A 360 -27.07 26.20 -31.16
C PRO A 360 -27.59 25.29 -32.27
N SER A 361 -26.70 24.66 -33.04
CA SER A 361 -27.08 23.74 -34.11
C SER A 361 -27.68 22.45 -33.57
N GLN A 362 -27.20 21.97 -32.42
CA GLN A 362 -27.77 20.81 -31.75
C GLN A 362 -29.16 21.09 -31.16
N ILE A 363 -29.38 22.27 -30.56
CA ILE A 363 -30.71 22.69 -30.07
C ILE A 363 -31.73 22.81 -31.21
N ASP A 364 -31.30 23.28 -32.38
CA ASP A 364 -32.18 23.43 -33.54
C ASP A 364 -32.56 22.09 -34.19
N ALA A 365 -31.77 21.04 -33.98
CA ALA A 365 -31.99 19.70 -34.52
C ALA A 365 -33.04 18.86 -33.77
N VAL A 366 -33.49 19.28 -32.58
CA VAL A 366 -34.40 18.52 -31.72
C VAL A 366 -35.66 19.31 -31.37
N ASP A 367 -36.73 18.61 -30.97
CA ASP A 367 -37.98 19.26 -30.59
C ASP A 367 -37.91 20.00 -29.26
N ALA A 368 -38.71 21.05 -29.10
CA ALA A 368 -38.65 21.92 -27.92
C ALA A 368 -38.94 21.18 -26.60
N ASN A 369 -39.78 20.14 -26.66
CA ASN A 369 -40.05 19.28 -25.51
C ASN A 369 -38.85 18.39 -25.17
N ASP A 370 -38.11 17.93 -26.18
CA ASP A 370 -36.90 17.10 -25.98
C ASP A 370 -35.74 17.95 -25.46
N VAL A 371 -35.58 19.18 -25.96
CA VAL A 371 -34.64 20.16 -25.39
C VAL A 371 -34.93 20.36 -23.90
N LYS A 372 -36.19 20.47 -23.52
CA LYS A 372 -36.59 20.65 -22.12
C LYS A 372 -36.33 19.40 -21.27
N ALA A 373 -36.49 18.20 -21.82
CA ALA A 373 -36.36 16.94 -21.09
C ALA A 373 -34.91 16.44 -20.99
N TYR A 374 -34.10 16.62 -22.04
CA TYR A 374 -32.81 15.92 -22.19
C TYR A 374 -31.59 16.83 -22.23
N LEU A 375 -31.73 18.13 -22.50
CA LEU A 375 -30.59 19.06 -22.52
C LEU A 375 -29.75 19.08 -21.21
N PRO A 376 -30.34 19.07 -19.99
CA PRO A 376 -29.52 18.99 -18.77
C PRO A 376 -28.65 17.75 -18.72
N GLN A 377 -29.24 16.57 -18.96
CA GLN A 377 -28.50 15.30 -18.96
C GLN A 377 -27.43 15.29 -20.06
N PHE A 378 -27.74 15.83 -21.23
CA PHE A 378 -26.79 15.91 -22.34
C PHE A 378 -25.56 16.76 -22.00
N ILE A 379 -25.75 17.90 -21.32
CA ILE A 379 -24.62 18.74 -20.87
C ILE A 379 -23.79 17.98 -19.83
N GLU A 380 -24.45 17.34 -18.87
CA GLU A 380 -23.81 16.53 -17.83
C GLU A 380 -22.96 15.40 -18.44
N ASP A 381 -23.54 14.64 -19.38
CA ASP A 381 -22.86 13.55 -20.07
C ASP A 381 -21.63 14.06 -20.84
N LYS A 382 -21.71 15.24 -21.47
CA LYS A 382 -20.57 15.83 -22.20
C LYS A 382 -19.43 16.27 -21.30
N PHE A 383 -19.74 16.88 -20.16
CA PHE A 383 -18.73 17.22 -19.15
C PHE A 383 -18.12 15.96 -18.53
N LYS A 384 -18.93 14.93 -18.30
CA LYS A 384 -18.48 13.63 -17.80
C LYS A 384 -17.53 12.94 -18.78
N GLU A 385 -17.91 12.83 -20.05
CA GLU A 385 -17.05 12.27 -21.11
C GLU A 385 -15.71 13.02 -21.19
N TRP A 386 -15.74 14.36 -21.18
CA TRP A 386 -14.51 15.15 -21.21
C TRP A 386 -13.66 14.93 -19.96
N ALA A 387 -14.26 14.96 -18.77
CA ALA A 387 -13.55 14.78 -17.52
C ALA A 387 -12.93 13.37 -17.40
N GLU A 388 -13.58 12.32 -17.90
CA GLU A 388 -13.00 10.97 -17.95
C GLU A 388 -11.74 10.93 -18.81
N VAL A 389 -11.75 11.57 -19.99
CA VAL A 389 -10.60 11.63 -20.89
C VAL A 389 -9.48 12.50 -20.30
N GLU A 390 -9.82 13.70 -19.84
CA GLU A 390 -8.83 14.63 -19.30
C GLU A 390 -8.25 14.12 -17.97
N GLY A 391 -9.06 13.44 -17.16
CA GLY A 391 -8.63 12.79 -15.92
C GLY A 391 -7.59 11.70 -16.18
N ALA A 392 -7.74 10.90 -17.24
CA ALA A 392 -6.75 9.91 -17.63
C ALA A 392 -5.42 10.54 -18.10
N LYS A 393 -5.50 11.68 -18.79
CA LYS A 393 -4.30 12.43 -19.19
C LYS A 393 -3.59 13.07 -18.01
N LEU A 394 -4.36 13.70 -17.10
CA LEU A 394 -3.84 14.26 -15.85
C LEU A 394 -3.15 13.19 -15.00
N ALA A 395 -3.76 12.00 -14.90
CA ALA A 395 -3.15 10.83 -14.27
C ALA A 395 -1.77 10.52 -14.86
N ALA A 396 -1.67 10.36 -16.19
CA ALA A 396 -0.40 10.07 -16.83
C ALA A 396 0.68 11.15 -16.61
N MET A 397 0.29 12.44 -16.61
CA MET A 397 1.23 13.55 -16.35
C MET A 397 1.77 13.51 -14.92
N LEU A 398 0.90 13.27 -13.94
CA LEU A 398 1.29 13.17 -12.54
C LEU A 398 2.08 11.88 -12.26
N GLU A 399 1.81 10.79 -12.97
CA GLU A 399 2.57 9.54 -12.89
C GLU A 399 4.01 9.74 -13.36
N HIS A 400 4.19 10.41 -14.50
CA HIS A 400 5.53 10.75 -14.98
C HIS A 400 6.28 11.65 -13.97
N LEU A 401 5.62 12.66 -13.41
CA LEU A 401 6.24 13.54 -12.40
C LEU A 401 6.69 12.73 -11.18
N ALA A 402 5.84 11.80 -10.72
CA ALA A 402 6.15 10.88 -9.63
C ALA A 402 7.40 10.05 -9.91
N GLU A 403 7.41 9.34 -11.04
CA GLU A 403 8.48 8.43 -11.43
C GLU A 403 9.81 9.15 -11.49
N GLU A 404 9.84 10.32 -12.09
CA GLU A 404 11.05 11.12 -12.22
C GLU A 404 11.58 11.57 -10.84
N VAL A 405 10.72 12.14 -10.00
CA VAL A 405 11.10 12.58 -8.65
C VAL A 405 11.59 11.42 -7.79
N ILE A 406 10.90 10.28 -7.86
CA ILE A 406 11.26 9.08 -7.13
C ILE A 406 12.61 8.52 -7.62
N SER A 407 12.85 8.48 -8.94
CA SER A 407 14.14 8.03 -9.47
C SER A 407 15.27 8.90 -8.97
N ILE A 408 15.15 10.22 -9.13
CA ILE A 408 16.16 11.19 -8.69
C ILE A 408 16.39 11.10 -7.19
N THR A 409 15.33 10.96 -6.39
CA THR A 409 15.44 10.82 -4.94
C THR A 409 16.19 9.53 -4.56
N ASN A 410 15.83 8.39 -5.15
CA ASN A 410 16.49 7.11 -4.87
C ASN A 410 17.96 7.11 -5.33
N GLU A 411 18.26 7.70 -6.48
CA GLU A 411 19.64 7.84 -6.98
C GLU A 411 20.48 8.70 -6.03
N ASN A 412 19.94 9.83 -5.55
CA ASN A 412 20.62 10.68 -4.58
C ASN A 412 20.85 9.94 -3.24
N VAL A 413 19.86 9.19 -2.79
CA VAL A 413 19.95 8.39 -1.56
C VAL A 413 21.01 7.31 -1.69
N ALA A 414 20.97 6.54 -2.78
CA ALA A 414 21.91 5.47 -3.06
C ALA A 414 23.33 6.01 -3.22
N ALA A 415 23.51 7.16 -3.87
CA ALA A 415 24.81 7.80 -4.01
C ALA A 415 25.39 8.24 -2.66
N ALA A 416 24.57 8.80 -1.78
CA ALA A 416 25.01 9.18 -0.43
C ALA A 416 25.34 7.94 0.43
N ALA A 417 24.53 6.89 0.35
CA ALA A 417 24.78 5.60 1.00
C ALA A 417 26.10 4.95 0.51
N ALA A 418 26.32 4.94 -0.81
CA ALA A 418 27.53 4.43 -1.42
C ALA A 418 28.76 5.23 -1.02
N THR A 419 28.66 6.55 -0.94
CA THR A 419 29.76 7.40 -0.45
C THR A 419 30.08 7.10 1.02
N LEU A 420 29.05 6.88 1.85
CA LEU A 420 29.24 6.47 3.24
C LEU A 420 29.96 5.10 3.32
N ALA A 421 29.54 4.14 2.50
CA ALA A 421 30.17 2.82 2.42
C ALA A 421 31.63 2.90 1.96
N GLU A 422 31.91 3.62 0.88
CA GLU A 422 33.25 3.80 0.29
C GLU A 422 34.22 4.46 1.28
N ARG A 423 33.74 5.48 2.01
CA ARG A 423 34.61 6.31 2.85
C ARG A 423 34.75 5.77 4.26
N LEU A 424 33.73 5.10 4.79
CA LEU A 424 33.63 4.69 6.20
C LEU A 424 33.24 3.21 6.43
N GLY A 425 33.14 2.38 5.39
CA GLY A 425 32.92 0.94 5.51
C GLY A 425 34.14 0.08 5.10
N PRO A 426 34.30 -1.16 5.61
CA PRO A 426 35.24 -2.13 5.04
C PRO A 426 34.91 -2.49 3.58
N GLU A 427 35.85 -3.09 2.82
CA GLU A 427 35.73 -3.40 1.37
C GLU A 427 34.43 -4.15 0.98
N ASP A 428 33.83 -4.92 1.90
CA ASP A 428 32.60 -5.69 1.68
C ASP A 428 31.30 -5.02 2.22
N THR A 429 31.34 -3.74 2.58
CA THR A 429 30.19 -3.07 3.22
C THR A 429 29.12 -2.70 2.22
N GLN A 430 27.97 -3.34 2.33
CA GLN A 430 26.74 -2.86 1.71
C GLN A 430 25.97 -2.01 2.71
N VAL A 431 26.08 -0.69 2.59
CA VAL A 431 25.19 0.24 3.30
C VAL A 431 23.87 0.26 2.54
N GLU A 432 22.96 -0.62 2.92
CA GLU A 432 21.60 -0.61 2.42
C GLU A 432 20.79 0.43 3.21
N ILE A 433 20.83 1.69 2.75
CA ILE A 433 19.88 2.70 3.21
C ILE A 433 18.59 2.43 2.44
N SER A 434 17.73 1.58 3.00
CA SER A 434 16.35 1.51 2.55
C SER A 434 15.68 2.81 2.97
N VAL A 435 15.61 3.79 2.06
CA VAL A 435 14.48 4.72 2.11
C VAL A 435 13.29 3.85 1.80
N ASP A 436 12.60 3.46 2.87
CA ASP A 436 11.33 2.77 2.74
C ASP A 436 10.48 3.59 1.74
N SER A 437 10.22 2.93 0.62
CA SER A 437 8.84 2.61 0.33
C SER A 437 7.94 3.61 -0.40
N PHE A 438 8.48 4.51 -1.21
CA PHE A 438 7.63 5.48 -1.92
C PHE A 438 7.51 5.26 -3.43
N LYS A 439 8.25 4.28 -3.99
CA LYS A 439 8.12 3.88 -5.40
C LYS A 439 6.69 3.50 -5.78
N TYR A 440 5.94 2.93 -4.83
CA TYR A 440 4.57 2.49 -5.08
C TYR A 440 3.57 3.63 -4.92
N ASP A 441 3.65 4.43 -3.85
CA ASP A 441 2.57 5.33 -3.47
C ASP A 441 2.24 6.42 -4.50
N VAL A 442 3.23 7.00 -5.18
CA VAL A 442 3.00 8.18 -6.04
C VAL A 442 2.54 7.81 -7.46
N GLY A 443 3.10 6.76 -8.07
CA GLY A 443 2.63 6.28 -9.39
C GLY A 443 1.20 5.72 -9.32
N ILE A 444 0.87 5.14 -8.18
CA ILE A 444 -0.47 4.72 -7.79
C ILE A 444 -1.39 5.89 -7.50
N TYR A 445 -0.85 6.96 -6.89
CA TYR A 445 -1.59 8.18 -6.62
C TYR A 445 -2.09 8.78 -7.94
N ALA A 446 -1.18 8.81 -8.91
CA ALA A 446 -1.46 9.29 -10.23
C ALA A 446 -2.53 8.44 -10.97
N VAL A 447 -2.45 7.11 -10.93
CA VAL A 447 -3.40 6.24 -11.65
C VAL A 447 -4.72 6.04 -10.90
N GLY A 448 -4.68 5.98 -9.56
CA GLY A 448 -5.77 5.49 -8.72
C GLY A 448 -6.83 6.52 -8.38
N ALA A 449 -6.46 7.67 -7.82
CA ALA A 449 -7.41 8.72 -7.44
C ALA A 449 -7.23 10.02 -8.17
N LEU A 450 -6.51 10.07 -9.28
CA LEU A 450 -7.04 10.90 -10.37
C LEU A 450 -8.18 10.16 -11.05
N GLY A 451 -8.06 8.84 -11.27
CA GLY A 451 -9.19 8.00 -11.69
C GLY A 451 -10.41 8.14 -10.77
N THR A 452 -10.29 7.79 -9.47
CA THR A 452 -11.40 7.90 -8.50
C THR A 452 -11.69 9.31 -8.02
N THR A 453 -10.76 10.27 -7.90
CA THR A 453 -11.14 11.66 -7.57
C THR A 453 -11.78 12.33 -8.77
N VAL A 454 -11.35 12.09 -10.01
CA VAL A 454 -12.08 12.57 -11.19
C VAL A 454 -13.43 11.84 -11.31
N MET A 455 -13.55 10.55 -11.00
CA MET A 455 -14.85 9.86 -11.00
C MET A 455 -15.79 10.31 -9.87
N LEU A 456 -15.27 10.53 -8.65
CA LEU A 456 -15.99 11.09 -7.51
C LEU A 456 -16.32 12.56 -7.73
N PHE A 457 -15.43 13.31 -8.39
CA PHE A 457 -15.65 14.68 -8.83
C PHE A 457 -16.70 14.72 -9.93
N VAL A 458 -16.68 13.81 -10.91
CA VAL A 458 -17.69 13.65 -11.96
C VAL A 458 -19.03 13.24 -11.37
N ASN A 459 -19.07 12.36 -10.36
CA ASN A 459 -20.31 11.99 -9.67
C ASN A 459 -20.79 13.08 -8.68
N ALA A 460 -19.88 13.84 -8.07
CA ALA A 460 -20.21 15.02 -7.27
C ALA A 460 -20.63 16.21 -8.14
N LEU A 461 -20.10 16.32 -9.36
CA LEU A 461 -20.51 17.23 -10.43
C LEU A 461 -21.80 16.74 -11.09
N ALA A 462 -22.10 15.45 -11.20
CA ALA A 462 -23.43 15.00 -11.62
C ALA A 462 -24.51 15.60 -10.70
N GLY A 463 -24.26 15.63 -9.39
CA GLY A 463 -25.06 16.41 -8.44
C GLY A 463 -24.85 17.94 -8.49
N GLY A 464 -23.62 18.40 -8.77
CA GLY A 464 -23.15 19.79 -8.67
C GLY A 464 -23.30 20.67 -9.92
N LEU A 465 -23.00 20.16 -11.12
CA LEU A 465 -23.35 20.73 -12.43
C LEU A 465 -24.84 20.98 -12.53
N LEU A 466 -25.67 20.03 -12.06
CA LEU A 466 -27.10 20.24 -11.93
C LEU A 466 -27.41 21.42 -11.02
N THR A 467 -26.70 21.65 -9.92
CA THR A 467 -26.90 22.84 -9.07
C THR A 467 -26.37 24.15 -9.66
N LEU A 468 -25.26 24.13 -10.41
CA LEU A 468 -24.68 25.31 -11.06
C LEU A 468 -25.51 25.77 -12.27
N ALA A 469 -26.08 24.81 -13.01
CA ALA A 469 -26.94 25.07 -14.15
C ALA A 469 -28.45 25.11 -13.77
N ALA A 470 -28.85 24.63 -12.58
CA ALA A 470 -30.24 24.59 -12.08
C ALA A 470 -31.00 25.91 -12.19
N PRO A 471 -30.44 27.08 -11.83
CA PRO A 471 -31.17 28.35 -11.94
C PRO A 471 -31.51 28.69 -13.39
N ILE A 472 -30.62 28.33 -14.32
CA ILE A 472 -30.72 28.64 -15.76
C ILE A 472 -31.64 27.62 -16.45
N LEU A 473 -31.48 26.33 -16.14
CA LEU A 473 -32.35 25.24 -16.58
C LEU A 473 -33.77 25.39 -16.04
N ALA A 474 -33.96 25.85 -14.79
CA ALA A 474 -35.28 26.12 -14.23
C ALA A 474 -36.05 27.21 -14.98
N ILE A 475 -35.35 28.16 -15.62
CA ILE A 475 -35.97 29.21 -16.44
C ILE A 475 -36.43 28.62 -17.78
N VAL A 476 -35.59 27.80 -18.44
CA VAL A 476 -35.95 27.08 -19.68
C VAL A 476 -37.10 26.09 -19.43
N LEU A 477 -37.09 25.40 -18.28
CA LEU A 477 -38.13 24.47 -17.84
C LEU A 477 -39.48 25.15 -17.51
N LYS A 478 -39.50 26.44 -17.18
CA LYS A 478 -40.74 27.18 -16.85
C LYS A 478 -41.49 27.75 -18.06
N SER A 479 -40.87 27.77 -19.24
CA SER A 479 -41.54 28.26 -20.46
C SER A 479 -42.61 27.26 -20.94
N LYS A 480 -43.77 27.79 -21.36
CA LYS A 480 -44.94 27.03 -21.87
C LYS A 480 -45.06 27.06 -23.40
N ILE A 481 -44.24 27.83 -24.11
CA ILE A 481 -44.33 28.04 -25.56
C ILE A 481 -43.10 27.39 -26.22
N ALA A 482 -43.33 26.50 -27.19
CA ALA A 482 -42.29 25.71 -27.84
C ALA A 482 -41.18 26.55 -28.52
N GLY A 483 -41.54 27.65 -29.19
CA GLY A 483 -40.58 28.55 -29.83
C GLY A 483 -39.68 29.28 -28.83
N ASP A 484 -40.23 29.67 -27.68
CA ASP A 484 -39.49 30.38 -26.63
C ASP A 484 -38.47 29.48 -25.93
N ILE A 485 -38.73 28.18 -25.82
CA ILE A 485 -37.81 27.23 -25.18
C ILE A 485 -36.49 27.13 -25.94
N ARG A 486 -36.52 26.98 -27.27
CA ARG A 486 -35.29 26.86 -28.08
C ARG A 486 -34.50 28.18 -28.13
N VAL A 487 -35.18 29.32 -28.21
CA VAL A 487 -34.53 30.64 -28.18
C VAL A 487 -33.85 30.89 -26.83
N GLN A 488 -34.56 30.66 -25.71
CA GLN A 488 -34.00 30.83 -24.38
C GLN A 488 -32.84 29.87 -24.08
N ALA A 489 -32.91 28.63 -24.59
CA ALA A 489 -31.82 27.68 -24.46
C ALA A 489 -30.55 28.18 -25.18
N LYS A 490 -30.68 28.67 -26.43
CA LYS A 490 -29.55 29.21 -27.20
C LYS A 490 -28.91 30.46 -26.57
N GLU A 491 -29.68 31.29 -25.87
CA GLU A 491 -29.15 32.48 -25.20
C GLU A 491 -28.48 32.17 -23.85
N LYS A 492 -29.08 31.29 -23.03
CA LYS A 492 -28.70 31.16 -21.62
C LYS A 492 -27.80 29.97 -21.31
N VAL A 493 -27.91 28.89 -22.08
CA VAL A 493 -27.13 27.66 -21.86
C VAL A 493 -25.63 27.87 -22.11
N PRO A 494 -25.20 28.64 -23.14
CA PRO A 494 -23.79 28.95 -23.33
C PRO A 494 -23.08 29.52 -22.09
N ALA A 495 -23.72 30.49 -21.42
CA ALA A 495 -23.17 31.09 -20.20
C ALA A 495 -23.12 30.07 -19.05
N ALA A 496 -24.11 29.19 -18.94
CA ALA A 496 -24.12 28.12 -17.94
C ALA A 496 -22.95 27.13 -18.13
N VAL A 497 -22.65 26.77 -19.39
CA VAL A 497 -21.54 25.87 -19.73
C VAL A 497 -20.18 26.50 -19.41
N LEU A 498 -19.99 27.78 -19.72
CA LEU A 498 -18.75 28.49 -19.37
C LEU A 498 -18.57 28.60 -17.85
N ASN A 499 -19.62 28.96 -17.12
CA ASN A 499 -19.57 29.04 -15.65
C ASN A 499 -19.31 27.67 -15.00
N ALA A 500 -19.87 26.60 -15.58
CA ALA A 500 -19.59 25.23 -15.14
C ALA A 500 -18.11 24.87 -15.34
N ALA A 501 -17.53 25.20 -16.49
CA ALA A 501 -16.11 24.99 -16.75
C ALA A 501 -15.23 25.80 -15.78
N GLU A 502 -15.54 27.08 -15.54
CA GLU A 502 -14.81 27.89 -14.54
C GLU A 502 -14.91 27.32 -13.12
N ALA A 503 -16.07 26.79 -12.74
CA ALA A 503 -16.27 26.17 -11.44
C ALA A 503 -15.49 24.85 -11.28
N MET A 504 -15.15 24.16 -12.36
CA MET A 504 -14.38 22.91 -12.31
C MET A 504 -12.89 23.13 -12.08
N LYS A 505 -12.32 24.26 -12.53
CA LYS A 505 -10.88 24.54 -12.47
C LYS A 505 -10.28 24.42 -11.04
N PRO A 506 -10.85 25.03 -9.99
CA PRO A 506 -10.28 24.95 -8.64
C PRO A 506 -10.21 23.52 -8.06
N HIS A 507 -11.01 22.59 -8.61
CA HIS A 507 -10.98 21.20 -8.16
C HIS A 507 -9.81 20.43 -8.76
N PHE A 508 -9.52 20.63 -10.05
CA PHE A 508 -8.30 20.09 -10.66
C PHE A 508 -7.05 20.69 -10.01
N ASP A 509 -7.04 22.00 -9.79
CA ASP A 509 -5.92 22.70 -9.13
C ASP A 509 -5.64 22.08 -7.76
N ARG A 510 -6.69 21.86 -6.94
CA ARG A 510 -6.55 21.22 -5.63
C ARG A 510 -5.99 19.80 -5.72
N CYS A 511 -6.47 18.99 -6.68
CA CYS A 511 -5.95 17.63 -6.85
C CYS A 511 -4.45 17.63 -7.18
N ILE A 512 -4.02 18.55 -8.04
CA ILE A 512 -2.62 18.72 -8.44
C ILE A 512 -1.79 19.24 -7.27
N ASP A 513 -2.30 20.20 -6.50
CA ASP A 513 -1.64 20.75 -5.32
C ASP A 513 -1.45 19.69 -4.22
N ASP A 514 -2.49 18.92 -3.93
CA ASP A 514 -2.43 17.86 -2.92
C ASP A 514 -1.42 16.77 -3.33
N PHE A 515 -1.36 16.44 -4.63
CA PHE A 515 -0.36 15.54 -5.19
C PHE A 515 1.06 16.09 -5.02
N ALA A 516 1.29 17.32 -5.49
CA ALA A 516 2.60 17.96 -5.45
C ALA A 516 3.11 18.10 -4.02
N LYS A 517 2.23 18.48 -3.09
CA LYS A 517 2.54 18.57 -1.66
C LYS A 517 3.01 17.23 -1.09
N ARG A 518 2.33 16.13 -1.41
CA ARG A 518 2.72 14.78 -0.95
C ARG A 518 4.05 14.34 -1.52
N LEU A 519 4.30 14.66 -2.79
CA LEU A 519 5.56 14.38 -3.44
C LEU A 519 6.71 15.17 -2.79
N SER A 520 6.48 16.45 -2.47
CA SER A 520 7.40 17.27 -1.70
C SER A 520 7.64 16.75 -0.28
N GLU A 521 6.58 16.34 0.44
CA GLU A 521 6.70 15.70 1.77
C GLU A 521 7.54 14.42 1.73
N PHE A 522 7.39 13.61 0.68
CA PHE A 522 8.26 12.44 0.44
C PHE A 522 9.74 12.84 0.30
N VAL A 523 10.05 13.79 -0.58
CA VAL A 523 11.42 14.26 -0.80
C VAL A 523 12.01 14.81 0.50
N SER A 524 11.24 15.60 1.23
CA SER A 524 11.60 16.11 2.56
C SER A 524 11.89 14.99 3.57
N ASN A 525 11.06 13.96 3.63
CA ASN A 525 11.24 12.82 4.54
C ASN A 525 12.48 11.99 4.19
N ALA A 526 12.72 11.75 2.90
CA ALA A 526 13.91 11.07 2.42
C ALA A 526 15.17 11.87 2.77
N GLY A 527 15.18 13.18 2.49
CA GLY A 527 16.28 14.08 2.85
C GLY A 527 16.55 14.13 4.34
N ASN A 528 15.50 14.23 5.16
CA ASN A 528 15.62 14.24 6.62
C ASN A 528 16.15 12.92 7.18
N THR A 529 15.63 11.79 6.69
CA THR A 529 16.07 10.45 7.12
C THR A 529 17.53 10.24 6.81
N LEU A 530 17.93 10.61 5.60
CA LEU A 530 19.29 10.49 5.13
C LEU A 530 20.24 11.40 5.90
N TYR A 531 19.87 12.67 6.07
CA TYR A 531 20.71 13.65 6.77
C TYR A 531 20.81 13.36 8.27
N LYS A 532 19.69 13.14 8.96
CA LYS A 532 19.69 12.86 10.41
C LYS A 532 20.31 11.50 10.70
N GLY A 533 19.89 10.45 10.00
CA GLY A 533 20.36 9.09 10.27
C GLY A 533 21.87 8.98 10.09
N ILE A 534 22.39 9.47 8.96
CA ILE A 534 23.84 9.42 8.72
C ILE A 534 24.58 10.41 9.64
N SER A 535 24.12 11.64 9.80
CA SER A 535 24.81 12.60 10.68
C SER A 535 24.85 12.15 12.14
N GLU A 536 23.79 11.51 12.65
CA GLU A 536 23.78 10.94 14.00
C GLU A 536 24.82 9.82 14.14
N ILE A 537 24.94 8.94 13.13
CA ILE A 537 25.97 7.89 13.09
C ILE A 537 27.36 8.52 13.09
N LEU A 538 27.60 9.53 12.24
CA LEU A 538 28.90 10.22 12.14
C LEU A 538 29.26 10.94 13.44
N ASP A 539 28.32 11.70 14.01
CA ASP A 539 28.50 12.45 15.26
C ASP A 539 28.77 11.52 16.42
N ARG A 540 28.04 10.41 16.50
CA ARG A 540 28.24 9.40 17.53
C ARG A 540 29.59 8.71 17.37
N THR A 541 29.95 8.31 16.16
CA THR A 541 31.25 7.70 15.85
C THR A 541 32.39 8.63 16.28
N MET A 542 32.27 9.93 16.00
CA MET A 542 33.22 10.95 16.43
C MET A 542 33.25 11.17 17.94
N ARG A 543 32.08 11.26 18.60
CA ARG A 543 32.01 11.39 20.06
C ARG A 543 32.64 10.19 20.76
N GLU A 544 32.28 8.97 20.35
CA GLU A 544 32.84 7.73 20.89
C GLU A 544 34.37 7.69 20.70
N ARG A 545 34.88 8.07 19.52
CA ARG A 545 36.33 8.14 19.27
C ARG A 545 37.06 9.21 20.08
N ARG A 546 36.44 10.36 20.34
CA ARG A 546 37.03 11.46 21.11
C ARG A 546 36.96 11.24 22.62
N GLU A 547 35.86 10.68 23.13
CA GLU A 547 35.66 10.41 24.57
C GLU A 547 36.47 9.19 25.04
N VAL A 548 36.60 8.16 24.20
CA VAL A 548 37.20 6.86 24.57
C VAL A 548 38.66 6.75 24.12
N GLY A 549 39.35 7.88 23.87
CA GLY A 549 40.69 7.99 23.27
C GLY A 549 41.86 7.17 23.86
N SER A 550 41.61 6.23 24.78
CA SER A 550 42.57 5.27 25.33
C SER A 550 42.17 3.79 25.25
N ASN A 551 40.95 3.41 24.83
CA ASN A 551 40.52 1.99 24.80
C ASN A 551 39.85 1.56 23.48
N VAL A 552 40.42 1.96 22.35
CA VAL A 552 39.99 1.52 21.00
C VAL A 552 40.00 -0.02 20.91
N GLU A 553 40.99 -0.66 21.52
CA GLU A 553 41.11 -2.12 21.53
C GLU A 553 39.93 -2.79 22.25
N GLY A 554 39.52 -2.28 23.41
CA GLY A 554 38.34 -2.78 24.12
C GLY A 554 37.04 -2.56 23.33
N MET A 555 36.94 -1.47 22.57
CA MET A 555 35.79 -1.22 21.69
C MET A 555 35.76 -2.18 20.50
N LYS A 556 36.92 -2.46 19.87
CA LYS A 556 37.03 -3.48 18.83
C LYS A 556 36.63 -4.84 19.37
N VAL A 557 37.14 -5.25 20.54
CA VAL A 557 36.77 -6.52 21.17
C VAL A 557 35.25 -6.59 21.43
N ALA A 558 34.65 -5.51 21.94
CA ALA A 558 33.20 -5.45 22.17
C ALA A 558 32.39 -5.54 20.86
N THR A 559 32.75 -4.78 19.83
CA THR A 559 32.06 -4.81 18.53
C THR A 559 32.27 -6.14 17.80
N THR A 560 33.45 -6.77 17.90
CA THR A 560 33.70 -8.12 17.37
C THR A 560 32.79 -9.12 18.05
N THR A 561 32.66 -9.04 19.38
CA THR A 561 31.74 -9.88 20.14
C THR A 561 30.29 -9.71 19.66
N GLN A 562 29.85 -8.48 19.38
CA GLN A 562 28.53 -8.20 18.82
C GLN A 562 28.36 -8.75 17.39
N ILE A 563 29.38 -8.62 16.53
CA ILE A 563 29.37 -9.19 15.18
C ILE A 563 29.25 -10.72 15.24
N ASP A 564 30.03 -11.37 16.11
CA ASP A 564 29.99 -12.83 16.30
C ASP A 564 28.63 -13.28 16.84
N GLN A 565 28.03 -12.52 17.76
CA GLN A 565 26.67 -12.74 18.24
C GLN A 565 25.63 -12.69 17.12
N VAL A 566 25.70 -11.68 16.25
CA VAL A 566 24.78 -11.52 15.12
C VAL A 566 25.00 -12.62 14.08
N ARG A 567 26.25 -12.98 13.76
CA ARG A 567 26.57 -14.10 12.85
C ARG A 567 26.06 -15.43 13.38
N ALA A 568 26.24 -15.70 14.67
CA ALA A 568 25.70 -16.90 15.31
C ALA A 568 24.17 -16.93 15.25
N ALA A 569 23.51 -15.78 15.47
CA ALA A 569 22.06 -15.68 15.32
C ALA A 569 21.59 -15.97 13.89
N THR A 570 22.25 -15.39 12.88
CA THR A 570 21.96 -15.65 11.46
C THR A 570 22.12 -17.14 11.11
N ALA A 571 23.20 -17.77 11.56
CA ALA A 571 23.44 -19.19 11.31
C ALA A 571 22.37 -20.08 11.96
N ALA A 572 22.01 -19.81 13.22
CA ALA A 572 20.95 -20.53 13.93
C ALA A 572 19.59 -20.38 13.24
N LEU A 573 19.26 -19.18 12.76
CA LEU A 573 18.00 -18.92 12.03
C LEU A 573 17.96 -19.69 10.71
N LYS A 574 19.05 -19.72 9.93
CA LYS A 574 19.13 -20.50 8.69
C LYS A 574 18.93 -21.99 8.93
N GLN A 575 19.65 -22.55 9.91
CA GLN A 575 19.52 -23.95 10.28
C GLN A 575 18.10 -24.29 10.76
N LEU A 576 17.48 -23.40 11.54
CA LEU A 576 16.11 -23.57 11.99
C LEU A 576 15.13 -23.59 10.82
N ARG A 577 15.29 -22.69 9.83
CA ARG A 577 14.44 -22.65 8.63
C ARG A 577 14.56 -23.92 7.79
N GLU A 578 15.78 -24.41 7.57
CA GLU A 578 16.01 -25.71 6.92
C GLU A 578 15.33 -26.87 7.69
N GLY A 579 15.41 -26.83 9.02
CA GLY A 579 14.76 -27.80 9.91
C GLY A 579 13.23 -27.77 9.87
N LEU A 580 12.63 -26.58 9.67
CA LEU A 580 11.17 -26.44 9.59
C LEU A 580 10.62 -27.23 8.40
N TRP A 581 11.27 -27.18 7.23
CA TRP A 581 10.76 -27.78 5.99
C TRP A 581 11.30 -29.18 5.67
N SER A 582 12.29 -29.68 6.40
CA SER A 582 12.90 -31.00 6.16
C SER A 582 12.18 -32.16 6.86
N SER A 583 11.28 -31.88 7.82
CA SER A 583 10.56 -32.92 8.58
C SER A 583 9.38 -33.58 7.86
N ASP A 584 9.10 -33.19 6.60
CA ASP A 584 8.10 -33.83 5.73
C ASP A 584 8.63 -35.06 4.96
N ALA A 585 9.87 -35.50 5.21
CA ALA A 585 10.31 -36.82 4.76
C ALA A 585 9.62 -37.90 5.61
N GLU A 586 8.77 -38.71 4.97
CA GLU A 586 7.96 -39.78 5.55
C GLU A 586 8.65 -40.54 6.70
N PRO A 587 7.93 -40.90 7.79
CA PRO A 587 8.47 -41.85 8.74
C PRO A 587 8.63 -43.19 8.00
N GLU A 588 9.89 -43.61 7.86
CA GLU A 588 10.30 -44.94 7.38
C GLU A 588 9.38 -45.99 8.01
N ALA A 589 8.67 -46.74 7.16
CA ALA A 589 7.83 -47.84 7.59
C ALA A 589 8.67 -48.78 8.45
N ALA A 590 8.26 -48.97 9.71
CA ALA A 590 8.88 -49.92 10.61
C ALA A 590 9.01 -51.28 9.91
N PRO A 591 10.16 -51.98 10.00
CA PRO A 591 10.31 -53.27 9.39
C PRO A 591 9.25 -54.21 9.98
N THR A 592 8.45 -54.79 9.10
CA THR A 592 7.57 -55.88 9.47
C THR A 592 8.45 -57.09 9.72
N ASP A 593 8.66 -57.43 11.00
CA ASP A 593 9.23 -58.72 11.38
C ASP A 593 8.29 -59.83 10.88
N SER A 594 8.82 -60.67 9.99
CA SER A 594 8.27 -61.97 9.61
C SER A 594 9.33 -63.04 9.80
#